data_AF-A0A8X6TRZ7-F1
#
_entry.id   AF-A0A8X6TRZ7-F1
#
_cell.length_a   1.000
_cell.length_b   1.000
_cell.length_c   1.000
_cell.angle_alpha   90.00
_cell.angle_beta   90.00
_cell.angle_gamma   90.00
#
_symmetry.space_group_name_H-M   'P 1'
#
loop_
_entity.id
_entity.type
_entity.pdbx_description
1 polymer ?
#
loop_
_entity_poly.entity_id
_entity_poly.type
_entity_poly.pdbx_seq_one_letter_code
_entity_poly.pdbx_strand_id
1 'polypeptide(L)'
;MSGSILSLQQNIDSVCSVAALAGLKFKPSKCASLSFFHSRNHRVINNSQFLMTGTPILNIKCQEAYKYLGVHVGLNYRQDNSSFFQEIAKDVKLVAGSPLAPWQKLTAIRAHILARAELLCSFGRQSSNSSSLQMCQF
;
A
#
# COMPACT_ATOMS: atom_id res chain seq x y z
N MET A 1 -10.18 19.96 6.20
CA MET A 1 -11.51 19.61 6.74
C MET A 1 -12.13 18.46 5.93
N SER A 2 -11.56 17.25 5.97
CA SER A 2 -12.10 16.06 5.28
C SER A 2 -12.65 15.04 6.29
N GLY A 3 -13.57 15.49 7.15
CA GLY A 3 -14.08 14.65 8.24
C GLY A 3 -15.34 13.85 7.89
N SER A 4 -16.05 14.21 6.82
CA SER A 4 -17.34 13.59 6.47
C SER A 4 -17.26 12.74 5.20
N ILE A 5 -18.01 11.63 5.19
CA ILE A 5 -18.12 10.70 4.05
C ILE A 5 -18.58 11.44 2.79
N LEU A 6 -19.53 12.37 2.95
CA LEU A 6 -20.06 13.20 1.86
C LEU A 6 -18.98 14.08 1.24
N SER A 7 -18.15 14.73 2.06
CA SER A 7 -17.05 15.57 1.55
C SER A 7 -16.03 14.75 0.77
N LEU A 8 -15.74 13.52 1.21
CA LEU A 8 -14.84 12.64 0.49
C LEU A 8 -15.42 12.21 -0.87
N GLN A 9 -16.72 11.90 -0.94
CA GLN A 9 -17.39 11.61 -2.20
C GLN A 9 -17.35 12.81 -3.16
N GLN A 10 -17.63 14.02 -2.66
CA GLN A 10 -17.54 15.26 -3.46
C GLN A 10 -16.13 15.49 -4.03
N ASN A 11 -15.09 15.18 -3.25
CA ASN A 11 -13.70 15.27 -3.73
C ASN A 11 -13.42 14.25 -4.83
N ILE A 12 -13.91 13.01 -4.69
CA ILE A 12 -13.77 11.98 -5.72
C ILE A 12 -14.46 12.43 -7.01
N ASP A 13 -15.68 12.96 -6.91
CA ASP A 13 -16.45 13.43 -8.07
C ASP A 13 -15.76 14.61 -8.77
N SER A 14 -15.18 15.54 -7.99
CA SER A 14 -14.42 16.68 -8.53
C SER A 14 -13.14 16.23 -9.24
N VAL A 15 -12.43 15.24 -8.69
CA VAL A 15 -11.24 14.68 -9.37
C VAL A 15 -11.64 13.94 -10.64
N CYS A 16 -12.78 13.23 -10.64
CA CYS A 16 -13.31 12.58 -11.83
C CYS A 16 -13.67 13.58 -12.93
N SER A 17 -14.32 14.70 -12.58
CA SER A 17 -14.69 15.72 -13.55
C SER A 17 -13.46 16.39 -14.18
N VAL A 18 -12.46 16.74 -13.38
CA VAL A 18 -11.21 17.33 -13.88
C VAL A 18 -10.44 16.34 -14.76
N ALA A 19 -10.37 15.06 -14.37
CA ALA A 19 -9.73 14.04 -15.20
C ALA A 19 -10.44 13.85 -16.54
N ALA A 20 -11.77 13.91 -16.55
CA ALA A 20 -12.56 13.82 -17.77
C ALA A 20 -12.29 15.00 -18.72
N LEU A 21 -12.08 16.22 -18.19
CA LEU A 21 -11.67 17.38 -19.00
C LEU A 21 -10.30 17.16 -19.66
N ALA A 22 -9.41 16.40 -19.02
CA ALA A 22 -8.11 16.00 -19.58
C ALA A 22 -8.18 14.76 -20.50
N GLY A 23 -9.38 14.22 -20.77
CA GLY A 23 -9.56 12.99 -21.54
C GLY A 23 -9.13 11.71 -20.80
N LEU A 24 -8.90 11.78 -19.49
CA LEU A 24 -8.53 10.64 -18.65
C LEU A 24 -9.77 9.99 -18.04
N LYS A 25 -9.75 8.66 -17.95
CA LYS A 25 -10.79 7.88 -17.29
C LYS A 25 -10.19 6.99 -16.21
N PHE A 26 -10.69 7.12 -14.98
CA PHE A 26 -10.29 6.23 -13.89
C PHE A 26 -10.84 4.82 -14.12
N LYS A 27 -10.07 3.82 -13.71
CA LYS A 27 -10.50 2.41 -13.70
C LYS A 27 -10.93 2.04 -12.29
N PRO A 28 -12.24 1.91 -12.00
CA PRO A 28 -12.76 1.65 -10.64
C PRO A 28 -12.16 0.39 -10.02
N SER A 29 -11.90 -0.64 -10.83
CA SER A 29 -11.29 -1.90 -10.36
C SER A 29 -9.82 -1.77 -9.90
N LYS A 30 -9.16 -0.64 -10.17
CA LYS A 30 -7.81 -0.30 -9.68
C LYS A 30 -7.85 0.79 -8.60
N CYS A 31 -9.04 1.23 -8.20
CA CYS A 31 -9.24 2.23 -7.17
C CYS A 31 -9.71 1.52 -5.90
N ALA A 32 -9.20 1.96 -4.76
CA ALA A 32 -9.58 1.43 -3.47
C ALA A 32 -9.79 2.56 -2.47
N SER A 33 -10.81 2.42 -1.61
CA SER A 33 -11.06 3.32 -0.50
C SER A 33 -10.61 2.70 0.82
N LEU A 34 -10.08 3.56 1.69
CA LEU A 34 -9.79 3.23 3.08
C LEU A 34 -10.38 4.35 3.93
N SER A 35 -11.46 4.07 4.64
CA SER A 35 -12.06 5.05 5.55
C SER A 35 -12.08 4.53 6.97
N PHE A 36 -11.66 5.38 7.91
CA PHE A 36 -11.65 5.07 9.33
C PHE A 36 -11.96 6.32 10.14
N PHE A 37 -12.58 6.12 11.30
CA PHE A 37 -12.78 7.17 12.29
C PHE A 37 -11.94 6.86 13.52
N HIS A 38 -11.63 7.92 14.26
CA HIS A 38 -10.93 7.81 15.53
C HIS A 38 -11.96 7.75 16.65
N SER A 39 -11.92 6.70 17.47
CA SER A 39 -12.77 6.56 18.65
C SER A 39 -11.93 6.12 19.83
N ARG A 40 -11.86 6.94 20.89
CA ARG A 40 -11.16 6.64 22.15
C ARG A 40 -9.75 6.03 21.94
N ASN A 41 -8.95 6.63 21.07
CA ASN A 41 -7.60 6.18 20.64
C ASN A 41 -7.53 5.03 19.62
N HIS A 42 -8.64 4.38 19.27
CA HIS A 42 -8.67 3.32 18.28
C HIS A 42 -9.07 3.85 16.89
N ARG A 43 -8.47 3.28 15.83
CA ARG A 43 -8.95 3.47 14.45
C ARG A 43 -9.98 2.40 14.15
N VAL A 44 -11.23 2.82 13.99
CA VAL A 44 -12.33 1.93 13.62
C VAL A 44 -12.63 2.13 12.16
N ILE A 45 -12.71 1.02 11.42
CA ILE A 45 -12.93 1.05 9.98
C ILE A 45 -14.38 1.37 9.71
N ASN A 46 -14.56 2.30 8.79
CA ASN A 46 -15.84 2.64 8.23
C ASN A 46 -16.00 1.90 6.90
N ASN A 47 -17.04 1.07 6.80
CA ASN A 47 -17.33 0.29 5.60
C ASN A 47 -18.12 1.10 4.55
N SER A 48 -17.99 2.43 4.55
CA SER A 48 -18.63 3.30 3.57
C SER A 48 -18.20 2.95 2.15
N GLN A 49 -19.17 2.75 1.27
CA GLN A 49 -18.92 2.55 -0.14
C GLN A 49 -18.81 3.90 -0.83
N PHE A 50 -17.76 4.07 -1.62
CA PHE A 50 -17.57 5.24 -2.47
C PHE A 50 -17.85 4.86 -3.91
N LEU A 51 -18.39 5.82 -4.66
CA LEU A 51 -18.69 5.66 -6.07
C LEU A 51 -17.68 6.45 -6.88
N MET A 52 -17.24 5.88 -8.00
CA MET A 52 -16.44 6.56 -9.00
C MET A 52 -17.21 6.49 -10.31
N THR A 53 -17.69 7.63 -10.80
CA THR A 53 -18.54 7.70 -12.01
C THR A 53 -19.72 6.72 -11.98
N GLY A 54 -20.38 6.57 -10.82
CA GLY A 54 -21.52 5.67 -10.61
C GLY A 54 -21.16 4.19 -10.35
N THR A 55 -19.88 3.82 -10.40
CA THR A 55 -19.43 2.44 -10.10
C THR A 55 -18.75 2.36 -8.73
N PRO A 56 -19.04 1.34 -7.90
CA PRO A 56 -18.43 1.22 -6.58
C PRO A 56 -16.94 0.88 -6.69
N ILE A 57 -16.11 1.54 -5.88
CA ILE A 57 -14.69 1.21 -5.75
C ILE A 57 -14.47 0.18 -4.63
N LEU A 58 -13.34 -0.54 -4.72
CA LEU A 58 -13.00 -1.56 -3.73
C LEU A 58 -12.85 -0.91 -2.35
N ASN A 59 -13.60 -1.37 -1.35
CA ASN A 59 -13.43 -0.90 0.02
C ASN A 59 -12.52 -1.86 0.80
N ILE A 60 -11.39 -1.35 1.30
CA ILE A 60 -10.40 -2.13 2.06
C ILE A 60 -10.89 -2.28 3.50
N LYS A 61 -11.13 -3.52 3.94
CA LYS A 61 -11.62 -3.81 5.30
C LYS A 61 -10.48 -3.94 6.32
N CYS A 62 -10.86 -4.25 7.56
CA CYS A 62 -9.90 -4.54 8.63
C CYS A 62 -9.11 -5.78 8.29
N GLN A 63 -7.79 -5.73 8.51
CA GLN A 63 -6.87 -6.84 8.21
C GLN A 63 -6.78 -7.19 6.71
N GLU A 64 -7.39 -6.41 5.83
CA GLU A 64 -7.14 -6.47 4.40
C GLU A 64 -6.06 -5.45 4.02
N ALA A 65 -5.31 -5.77 2.96
CA ALA A 65 -4.35 -4.85 2.39
C ALA A 65 -4.52 -4.72 0.89
N TYR A 66 -4.29 -3.51 0.43
CA TYR A 66 -4.24 -3.15 -0.97
C TYR A 66 -2.79 -2.97 -1.41
N LYS A 67 -2.42 -3.56 -2.55
CA LYS A 67 -1.06 -3.44 -3.08
C LYS A 67 -0.91 -2.10 -3.81
N TYR A 68 -0.16 -1.19 -3.21
CA TYR A 68 0.15 0.11 -3.79
C TYR A 68 1.66 0.26 -3.97
N LEU A 69 2.11 0.50 -5.21
CA LEU A 69 3.53 0.63 -5.57
C LEU A 69 4.41 -0.54 -5.09
N GLY A 70 3.86 -1.76 -5.08
CA GLY A 70 4.57 -2.96 -4.62
C GLY A 70 4.54 -3.19 -3.12
N VAL A 71 4.03 -2.24 -2.33
CA VAL A 71 3.88 -2.33 -0.87
C VAL A 71 2.43 -2.63 -0.51
N HIS A 72 2.21 -3.48 0.48
CA HIS A 72 0.88 -3.75 1.00
C HIS A 72 0.48 -2.66 1.99
N VAL A 73 -0.61 -1.95 1.70
CA VAL A 73 -1.16 -0.86 2.51
C VAL A 73 -2.52 -1.28 3.04
N GLY A 74 -2.67 -1.32 4.36
CA GLY A 74 -3.91 -1.73 5.02
C GLY A 74 -3.95 -1.30 6.48
N LEU A 75 -5.16 -1.19 7.05
CA LEU A 75 -5.33 -0.94 8.49
C LEU A 75 -5.22 -2.26 9.25
N ASN A 76 -4.33 -2.29 10.24
CA ASN A 76 -4.05 -3.48 11.07
C ASN A 76 -3.64 -4.72 10.26
N TYR A 77 -3.16 -4.55 9.03
CA TYR A 77 -2.59 -5.62 8.23
C TYR A 77 -1.13 -5.82 8.63
N ARG A 78 -0.80 -7.04 9.07
CA ARG A 78 0.59 -7.46 9.30
C ARG A 78 1.11 -8.08 8.01
N GLN A 79 1.98 -7.35 7.31
CA GLN A 79 2.60 -7.87 6.10
C GLN A 79 3.54 -9.02 6.44
N ASP A 80 3.31 -10.18 5.80
CA ASP A 80 4.31 -11.24 5.79
C ASP A 80 5.39 -10.90 4.77
N ASN A 81 6.52 -10.41 5.29
CA ASN A 81 7.67 -10.02 4.48
C ASN A 81 8.51 -11.24 4.03
N SER A 82 8.14 -12.46 4.43
CA SER A 82 8.90 -13.68 4.10
C SER A 82 9.09 -13.85 2.59
N SER A 83 8.02 -13.67 1.81
CA SER A 83 8.02 -13.75 0.35
C SER A 83 8.97 -12.74 -0.30
N PHE A 84 9.07 -11.54 0.27
CA PHE A 84 9.98 -10.51 -0.22
C PHE A 84 11.44 -10.83 0.09
N PHE A 85 11.75 -11.30 1.30
CA PHE A 85 13.11 -11.75 1.63
C PHE A 85 13.53 -12.96 0.79
N GLN A 86 12.59 -13.83 0.42
CA GLN A 86 12.84 -14.92 -0.54
C GLN A 86 13.16 -14.38 -1.94
N GLU A 87 12.48 -13.33 -2.40
CA GLU A 87 12.76 -12.66 -3.68
C GLU A 87 14.15 -12.01 -3.68
N ILE A 88 14.51 -11.27 -2.63
CA ILE A 88 15.88 -10.75 -2.44
C ILE A 88 16.90 -11.89 -2.50
N ALA A 89 16.67 -12.96 -1.75
CA ALA A 89 17.61 -14.08 -1.70
C ALA A 89 17.77 -14.75 -3.07
N LYS A 90 16.70 -14.83 -3.86
CA LYS A 90 16.73 -15.31 -5.25
C LYS A 90 17.55 -14.38 -6.13
N ASP A 91 17.34 -13.07 -6.03
CA ASP A 91 18.06 -12.07 -6.83
C ASP A 91 19.57 -12.07 -6.51
N VAL A 92 19.94 -12.21 -5.23
CA VAL A 92 21.35 -12.36 -4.82
C VAL A 92 21.97 -13.61 -5.44
N LYS A 93 21.27 -14.75 -5.43
CA LYS A 93 21.74 -16.00 -6.04
C LYS A 93 21.94 -15.84 -7.55
N LEU A 94 21.03 -15.15 -8.24
CA LEU A 94 21.15 -14.87 -9.68
C LEU A 94 22.39 -14.02 -9.99
N VAL A 95 22.64 -12.95 -9.23
CA VAL A 95 23.83 -12.12 -9.43
C VAL A 95 25.10 -12.90 -9.09
N ALA A 96 25.08 -13.70 -8.02
CA ALA A 96 26.22 -14.54 -7.65
C ALA A 96 26.57 -15.59 -8.72
N GLY A 97 25.57 -16.19 -9.37
CA GLY A 97 25.73 -17.17 -10.45
C GLY A 97 26.02 -16.59 -11.84
N SER A 98 25.94 -15.27 -12.01
CA SER A 98 26.18 -14.61 -13.30
C SER A 98 27.68 -14.64 -13.71
N PRO A 99 28.00 -14.49 -15.01
CA PRO A 99 29.38 -14.43 -15.52
C PRO A 99 30.09 -13.09 -15.24
N LEU A 100 29.59 -12.28 -14.31
CA LEU A 100 30.21 -11.01 -13.92
C LEU A 100 31.51 -11.21 -13.15
N ALA A 101 32.44 -10.26 -13.27
CA ALA A 101 33.61 -10.24 -12.40
C ALA A 101 33.20 -10.05 -10.92
N PRO A 102 33.96 -10.55 -9.94
CA PRO A 102 33.58 -10.46 -8.53
C PRO A 102 33.22 -9.05 -8.04
N TRP A 103 33.98 -8.03 -8.48
CA TRP A 103 33.71 -6.64 -8.13
C TRP A 103 32.42 -6.10 -8.75
N GLN A 104 32.07 -6.56 -9.97
CA GLN A 104 30.83 -6.18 -10.64
C GLN A 104 29.62 -6.79 -9.94
N LYS A 105 29.75 -8.03 -9.43
CA LYS A 105 28.71 -8.68 -8.61
C LYS A 105 28.41 -7.86 -7.35
N LEU A 106 29.44 -7.45 -6.62
CA LEU A 106 29.29 -6.60 -5.43
C LEU A 106 28.65 -5.25 -5.77
N THR A 107 29.07 -4.64 -6.88
CA THR A 107 28.51 -3.37 -7.36
C THR A 107 27.03 -3.51 -7.71
N ALA A 108 26.64 -4.58 -8.41
CA ALA A 108 25.25 -4.85 -8.78
C ALA A 108 24.37 -5.13 -7.55
N ILE A 109 24.87 -5.93 -6.59
CA ILE A 109 24.15 -6.20 -5.33
C ILE A 109 23.90 -4.88 -4.57
N ARG A 110 24.94 -4.05 -4.42
CA ARG A 110 24.82 -2.76 -3.72
C ARG A 110 23.85 -1.81 -4.42
N ALA A 111 23.94 -1.67 -5.74
CA ALA A 111 23.15 -0.70 -6.49
C ALA A 111 21.66 -1.07 -6.59
N HIS A 112 21.35 -2.37 -6.73
CA HIS A 112 19.98 -2.80 -7.05
C HIS A 112 19.30 -3.54 -5.90
N ILE A 113 20.01 -4.45 -5.24
CA ILE A 113 19.39 -5.34 -4.24
C ILE A 113 19.32 -4.65 -2.88
N LEU A 114 20.42 -4.03 -2.45
CA LEU A 114 20.46 -3.33 -1.15
C LEU A 114 19.49 -2.14 -1.13
N ALA A 115 19.47 -1.33 -2.19
CA ALA A 115 18.55 -0.19 -2.31
C ALA A 115 17.06 -0.61 -2.18
N ARG A 116 16.67 -1.74 -2.79
CA ARG A 116 15.31 -2.30 -2.66
C ARG A 116 15.02 -2.78 -1.24
N ALA A 117 15.99 -3.43 -0.60
CA ALA A 117 15.85 -3.92 0.77
C ALA A 117 15.67 -2.77 1.76
N GLU A 118 16.46 -1.71 1.63
CA GLU A 118 16.38 -0.51 2.48
C GLU A 118 15.02 0.19 2.36
N LEU A 119 14.50 0.36 1.14
CA LEU A 119 13.20 0.96 0.91
C LEU A 119 12.10 0.18 1.65
N LEU A 120 12.11 -1.15 1.55
CA LEU A 120 11.08 -1.98 2.18
C LEU A 120 11.23 -2.10 3.70
N CYS A 121 12.46 -2.16 4.22
CA CYS A 121 12.69 -2.06 5.65
C CYS A 121 12.19 -0.72 6.23
N SER A 122 12.32 0.37 5.46
CA SER A 122 11.82 1.69 5.84
C SER A 122 10.30 1.74 5.88
N PHE A 123 9.61 1.10 4.91
CA PHE A 123 8.15 0.97 4.93
C PHE A 123 7.64 0.03 6.03
N GLY A 124 8.35 -1.07 6.31
CA GLY A 124 7.99 -2.01 7.39
C GLY A 124 8.05 -1.39 8.78
N ARG A 125 8.97 -0.43 9.01
CA ARG A 125 9.12 0.26 10.30
C ARG A 125 7.90 1.13 10.67
N GLN A 126 7.20 1.69 9.69
CA GLN A 126 6.04 2.54 9.94
C GLN A 126 4.80 1.76 10.38
N SER A 127 4.71 0.46 10.07
CA SER A 127 3.65 -0.41 10.58
C SER A 127 3.83 -0.74 12.08
N SER A 128 5.08 -0.85 12.55
CA SER A 128 5.39 -1.29 13.92
C SER A 128 5.33 -0.17 14.97
N ASN A 129 5.37 1.12 14.59
CA ASN A 129 5.24 2.21 15.57
C ASN A 129 3.79 2.55 15.94
N SER A 130 2.81 1.81 15.42
CA SER A 130 1.43 1.79 15.92
C SER A 130 1.18 0.58 16.86
N SER A 131 2.23 0.04 17.49
CA SER A 131 2.12 -0.94 18.59
C SER A 131 1.61 -0.29 19.89
N SER A 132 0.40 0.22 19.85
CA SER A 132 -0.49 0.24 20.99
C SER A 132 -1.88 0.07 20.42
N LEU A 133 -2.66 -0.85 21.00
CA LEU A 133 -4.06 -1.15 20.73
C LEU A 133 -4.28 -2.39 19.86
N GLN A 134 -4.05 -3.54 20.52
CA GLN A 134 -4.65 -4.82 20.18
C GLN A 134 -6.18 -4.80 20.31
N MET A 135 -6.77 -5.78 19.63
CA MET A 135 -8.09 -6.38 19.79
C MET A 135 -9.31 -5.63 19.25
N CYS A 136 -9.69 -6.00 18.02
CA CYS A 136 -11.10 -6.20 17.70
C CYS A 136 -11.53 -7.53 18.36
N GLN A 137 -12.15 -7.45 19.54
CA GLN A 137 -13.10 -8.47 19.98
C GLN A 137 -14.49 -7.84 20.00
N PHE A 138 -15.45 -8.68 19.65
CA PHE A 138 -16.86 -8.40 19.37
C PHE A 138 -17.58 -7.68 20.51
#